data_AF-A0A0K6IKX4-F1
#
_entry.id   AF-A0A0K6IKX4-F1
#
_cell.length_a   1.000
_cell.length_b   1.000
_cell.length_c   1.000
_cell.angle_alpha   90.00
_cell.angle_beta   90.00
_cell.angle_gamma   90.00
#
_symmetry.space_group_name_H-M   'P 1'
#
loop_
_entity.id
_entity.type
_entity.pdbx_description
1 polymer ?
#
loop_
_entity_poly.entity_id
_entity_poly.type
_entity_poly.pdbx_seq_one_letter_code
_entity_poly.pdbx_strand_id
1 'polypeptide(L)' 'MTSVKPGDHVIQLYIPECGKCKYCLSGKTNLCQAVRETQGRGLISQRGQIPALLISPRELDWQQN' A
#
# COMPACT_ATOMS: atom_id res chain seq x y z
N MET A 1 2.05 -10.64 -0.84
CA MET A 1 1.75 -9.31 -1.41
C MET A 1 0.83 -9.55 -2.59
N THR A 2 -0.37 -8.97 -2.58
CA THR A 2 -1.30 -9.02 -3.72
C THR A 2 -0.65 -8.30 -4.90
N SER A 3 -0.47 -9.01 -6.01
CA SER A 3 0.05 -8.42 -7.24
C SER A 3 -1.08 -7.65 -7.89
N VAL A 4 -0.90 -6.34 -8.07
CA VAL A 4 -1.78 -5.53 -8.93
C VAL A 4 -1.50 -5.84 -10.39
N LYS A 5 -2.50 -5.68 -11.26
CA LYS A 5 -2.38 -5.80 -12.71
C LYS A 5 -3.06 -4.61 -13.41
N PRO A 6 -2.72 -4.31 -14.69
CA PRO A 6 -3.41 -3.29 -15.45
C PRO A 6 -4.93 -3.51 -15.47
N GLY A 7 -5.69 -2.45 -15.21
CA GLY A 7 -7.16 -2.48 -15.11
C GLY A 7 -7.70 -2.67 -13.70
N ASP A 8 -6.86 -2.97 -12.70
CA ASP A 8 -7.30 -2.99 -11.31
C ASP A 8 -7.59 -1.57 -10.79
N HIS A 9 -8.73 -1.41 -10.13
CA HIS A 9 -9.01 -0.21 -9.35
C HIS A 9 -8.30 -0.29 -8.01
N VAL A 10 -7.51 0.73 -7.69
CA VAL A 10 -6.68 0.74 -6.49
C VAL A 10 -6.76 2.06 -5.74
N ILE A 11 -6.60 1.99 -4.41
CA ILE A 11 -6.33 3.15 -3.57
C ILE A 11 -4.84 3.23 -3.31
N GLN A 12 -4.24 4.38 -3.62
CA GLN A 12 -2.88 4.69 -3.24
C GLN A 12 -2.79 4.88 -1.72
N LEU A 13 -1.97 4.07 -1.06
CA LEU A 13 -1.63 4.27 0.34
C LEU A 13 -0.32 5.05 0.47
N TYR A 14 -0.17 5.80 1.57
CA TYR A 14 1.10 6.40 1.94
C TYR A 14 1.91 5.47 2.89
N ILE A 15 1.25 4.54 3.58
CA ILE A 15 1.90 3.53 4.43
C ILE A 15 1.80 2.16 3.74
N PRO A 16 2.92 1.47 3.50
CA PRO A 16 2.89 0.12 2.91
C PRO A 16 2.57 -0.98 3.92
N GLU A 17 2.31 -2.17 3.41
CA GLU A 17 2.27 -3.41 4.20
C GLU A 17 3.26 -4.43 3.61
N CYS A 18 4.49 -4.46 4.14
CA CYS A 18 5.53 -5.31 3.56
C CYS A 18 5.45 -6.79 3.98
N GLY A 19 4.65 -7.12 5.01
CA GLY A 19 4.48 -8.47 5.54
C GLY A 19 5.73 -9.12 6.15
N LYS A 20 6.86 -8.40 6.26
CA LYS A 20 8.16 -8.97 6.68
C LYS A 20 8.90 -8.19 7.76
N CYS A 21 8.54 -6.94 8.04
CA CYS A 21 9.17 -6.16 9.11
C CYS A 21 8.53 -6.45 10.47
N LYS A 22 9.26 -6.18 11.56
CA LYS A 22 8.77 -6.40 12.94
C LYS A 22 7.42 -5.74 13.23
N TYR A 23 7.12 -4.60 12.58
CA TYR A 23 5.87 -3.87 12.75
C TYR A 23 4.70 -4.61 12.09
N CYS A 24 4.86 -5.00 10.81
CA CYS A 24 3.84 -5.78 10.10
C CYS A 24 3.57 -7.13 10.78
N LEU A 25 4.61 -7.79 11.29
CA LEU A 25 4.48 -9.09 11.96
C LEU A 25 3.91 -8.99 13.39
N SER A 26 3.85 -7.78 13.97
CA SER A 26 3.46 -7.61 15.37
C SER A 26 1.95 -7.77 15.62
N GLY A 27 1.11 -7.55 14.61
CA GLY A 27 -0.35 -7.47 14.77
C GLY A 27 -0.85 -6.27 15.61
N LYS A 28 0.04 -5.36 16.05
CA LYS A 28 -0.30 -4.25 16.95
C LYS A 28 -0.32 -2.89 16.28
N THR A 29 0.16 -2.79 15.05
CA THR A 29 0.32 -1.52 14.33
C THR A 29 0.35 -1.75 12.83
N ASN A 30 -0.18 -0.77 12.09
CA ASN A 30 -0.09 -0.68 10.64
C ASN A 30 1.11 0.15 10.15
N LEU A 31 1.94 0.68 11.06
CA LEU A 31 3.05 1.59 10.74
C LEU A 31 4.28 0.84 10.21
N CYS A 32 4.21 0.33 9.00
CA CYS A 32 5.34 -0.30 8.34
C CYS A 32 6.55 0.63 8.23
N GLN A 33 7.75 0.06 8.42
CA GLN A 33 9.01 0.81 8.37
C GLN A 33 9.78 0.66 7.05
N ALA A 34 9.30 -0.19 6.14
CA ALA A 34 10.07 -0.62 4.96
C ALA A 34 10.48 0.50 4.00
N VAL A 35 9.76 1.63 4.00
CA VAL A 35 9.97 2.74 3.06
C VAL A 35 10.17 4.09 3.75
N ARG A 36 10.24 4.12 5.10
CA ARG A 36 10.24 5.38 5.85
C ARG A 36 11.44 6.27 5.52
N GLU A 37 12.62 5.68 5.32
CA GLU A 37 13.86 6.42 5.01
C GLU A 37 13.84 7.08 3.62
N THR A 38 13.18 6.46 2.64
CA THR A 38 13.07 7.03 1.29
C THR A 38 11.91 8.01 1.20
N GLN A 39 10.77 7.68 1.81
CA GLN A 39 9.62 8.58 1.85
C GLN A 39 9.93 9.89 2.57
N GLY A 40 10.68 9.86 3.67
CA GLY A 40 11.11 11.08 4.38
C GLY A 40 11.96 12.04 3.55
N ARG A 41 12.54 11.54 2.44
CA ARG A 41 13.30 12.34 1.47
C ARG A 41 12.48 12.72 0.22
N GLY A 42 11.18 12.43 0.21
CA GLY A 42 10.31 12.64 -0.96
C GLY A 42 10.60 11.69 -2.13
N LEU A 43 11.31 10.59 -1.89
CA LEU A 43 11.65 9.62 -2.92
C LEU A 43 10.65 8.46 -2.92
N ILE A 44 10.16 8.13 -4.10
CA ILE A 44 9.43 6.89 -4.35
C ILE A 44 10.44 5.75 -4.54
N SER A 45 10.22 4.60 -3.90
CA SER A 45 11.08 3.43 -4.10
C SER A 45 10.94 2.92 -5.55
N GLN A 46 12.04 2.87 -6.29
CA GLN A 46 12.15 2.55 -7.73
C GLN A 46 11.75 1.11 -8.15
N ARG A 47 11.07 0.32 -7.30
CA ARG A 47 10.61 -1.03 -7.67
C ARG A 47 9.21 -1.28 -7.18
N GLY A 48 8.19 -1.08 -8.03
CA GLY A 48 6.89 -1.78 -8.01
C GLY A 48 6.14 -1.91 -6.67
N GLN A 49 6.54 -1.18 -5.63
CA GLN A 49 6.01 -1.22 -4.28
C GLN A 49 5.31 0.09 -3.99
N ILE A 50 4.59 0.58 -4.99
CA ILE A 50 3.53 1.55 -4.75
C ILE A 50 2.56 0.85 -3.80
N PRO A 51 2.42 1.29 -2.54
CA PRO A 51 1.53 0.60 -1.65
C PRO A 51 0.11 0.92 -2.09
N ALA A 52 -0.60 -0.12 -2.53
CA ALA A 52 -1.91 -0.01 -3.13
C ALA A 52 -2.81 -1.09 -2.54
N LEU A 53 -4.06 -0.72 -2.28
CA LEU A 53 -5.12 -1.67 -1.95
C LEU A 53 -6.01 -1.86 -3.17
N LEU A 54 -6.30 -3.11 -3.52
CA LEU A 54 -7.32 -3.43 -4.52
C LEU A 54 -8.69 -3.08 -3.96
N ILE A 55 -9.47 -2.32 -4.71
CA ILE A 55 -10.84 -1.97 -4.36
C ILE A 55 -11.75 -3.05 -4.93
N SER A 56 -12.65 -3.59 -4.11
CA SER A 56 -13.65 -4.52 -4.60
C SER A 56 -14.71 -3.79 -5.43
N PRO A 57 -15.38 -4.45 -6.41
CA PRO A 57 -16.41 -3.79 -7.22
C PRO A 57 -17.53 -3.14 -6.40
N ARG A 58 -17.88 -3.69 -5.24
CA ARG A 58 -18.90 -3.15 -4.32
C ARG A 58 -18.47 -1.85 -3.63
N GLU A 59 -17.19 -1.57 -3.55
CA GLU A 59 -16.65 -0.35 -2.95
C GLU A 59 -16.49 0.78 -3.98
N LEU A 60 -16.53 0.46 -5.29
CA LEU A 60 -16.45 1.46 -6.37
C LEU A 60 -17.72 2.30 -6.50
N ASP A 61 -18.87 1.76 -6.07
CA ASP A 61 -20.15 2.47 -6.09
C ASP A 61 -20.12 3.75 -5.24
N TRP A 62 -19.27 3.81 -4.20
CA TRP A 62 -19.11 4.99 -3.34
C TRP A 62 -18.39 6.17 -4.01
N GLN A 63 -17.64 5.94 -5.10
CA GLN A 63 -16.93 7.01 -5.82
C GLN A 63 -17.78 7.69 -6.91
N GLN A 64 -19.02 7.25 -7.12
CA GLN A 64 -19.87 7.69 -8.23
C GLN A 64 -21.00 8.63 -7.79
N ASN A 65 -20.95 9.15 -6.56
CA ASN A 65 -21.95 10.08 -6.00
C ASN A 65 -21.32 11.40 -5.56
#